data_AF-A0A9Q6F814-F1
#
_entry.id   AF-A0A9Q6F814-F1
#
_cell.length_a   1.000
_cell.length_b   1.000
_cell.length_c   1.000
_cell.angle_alpha   90.00
_cell.angle_beta   90.00
_cell.angle_gamma   90.00
#
_symmetry.space_group_name_H-M   'P 1'
#
loop_
_entity.id
_entity.type
_entity.pdbx_description
1 polymer ?
#
loop_
_entity_poly.entity_id
_entity_poly.type
_entity_poly.pdbx_seq_one_letter_code
_entity_poly.pdbx_strand_id
1 'polypeptide(L)'
;MTIKNKMISACLMCLVVFSVVGCSPKDGEKSNNFISTQNMELIYEETISPNKEYVEKEEDIVNYTVEVYQDDDHMIFVNANSNFAGFQPLQYEVEAGTDITKEDIDIEWTTIMGNPTPTKEDLLAIVYVSISEDGEVISKRKISFINKAIEILEDALDKK
;
A
#
# COMPACT_ATOMS: atom_id res chain seq x y z
N MET A 1 -39.80 57.48 39.93
CA MET A 1 -38.75 58.50 40.15
C MET A 1 -38.02 58.06 41.41
N THR A 2 -36.76 57.61 41.43
CA THR A 2 -35.57 58.10 40.73
C THR A 2 -34.56 56.95 40.55
N ILE A 3 -33.86 56.98 39.42
CA ILE A 3 -32.79 56.08 38.95
C ILE A 3 -31.52 56.23 39.81
N LYS A 4 -30.73 55.15 39.97
CA LYS A 4 -29.26 55.23 39.84
C LYS A 4 -28.64 53.89 39.41
N ASN A 5 -27.73 54.03 38.47
CA ASN A 5 -27.12 53.04 37.57
C ASN A 5 -25.87 52.36 38.15
N LYS A 6 -25.60 51.17 37.61
CA LYS A 6 -24.29 50.58 37.20
C LYS A 6 -23.21 50.36 38.26
N MET A 7 -22.75 49.11 38.40
CA MET A 7 -21.38 48.73 38.05
C MET A 7 -21.32 47.26 37.60
N ILE A 8 -20.72 47.08 36.43
CA ILE A 8 -20.39 45.80 35.78
C ILE A 8 -19.19 45.21 36.53
N SER A 9 -19.27 43.93 36.92
CA SER A 9 -18.07 43.16 37.26
C SER A 9 -18.16 41.81 36.57
N ALA A 10 -17.48 41.74 35.43
CA ALA A 10 -17.26 40.53 34.68
C ALA A 10 -16.34 39.59 35.47
N CYS A 11 -16.87 38.44 35.89
CA CYS A 11 -16.05 37.26 36.13
C CYS A 11 -16.57 36.14 35.25
N LEU A 12 -16.07 36.17 34.00
CA LEU A 12 -16.08 35.08 33.07
C LEU A 12 -15.33 33.91 33.72
N MET A 13 -16.05 32.92 34.23
CA MET A 13 -15.46 31.62 34.57
C MET A 13 -16.11 30.58 33.65
N CYS A 14 -15.60 30.54 32.42
CA CYS A 14 -15.86 29.49 31.45
C CYS A 14 -15.25 28.18 31.97
N LEU A 15 -16.05 27.35 32.64
CA LEU A 15 -15.75 25.93 32.79
C LEU A 15 -16.52 25.16 31.72
N VAL A 16 -16.04 25.29 30.48
CA VAL A 16 -16.41 24.37 29.41
C VAL A 16 -15.60 23.10 29.63
N VAL A 17 -16.23 22.11 30.25
CA VAL A 17 -15.67 20.76 30.35
C VAL A 17 -15.82 20.12 28.98
N PHE A 18 -14.84 20.35 28.10
CA PHE A 18 -14.70 19.57 26.88
C PHE A 18 -14.28 18.15 27.30
N SER A 19 -15.25 17.24 27.42
CA SER A 19 -14.98 15.81 27.38
C SER A 19 -14.68 15.44 25.93
N VAL A 20 -13.46 15.75 25.50
CA VAL A 20 -12.84 15.15 24.33
C VAL A 20 -11.72 14.24 24.79
N VAL A 21 -11.47 13.22 23.97
CA VAL A 21 -10.47 12.15 24.09
C VAL A 21 -10.95 10.93 24.90
N GLY A 22 -11.17 9.77 24.29
CA GLY A 22 -10.96 9.43 22.90
C GLY A 22 -11.52 8.04 22.59
N CYS A 23 -12.35 7.95 21.56
CA CYS A 23 -12.33 6.76 20.74
C CYS A 23 -10.96 6.74 20.08
N SER A 24 -9.99 6.01 20.65
CA SER A 24 -9.02 5.37 19.78
C SER A 24 -9.86 4.57 18.78
N PRO A 25 -9.70 4.76 17.47
CA PRO A 25 -9.92 3.62 16.61
C PRO A 25 -9.05 2.52 17.23
N LYS A 26 -9.68 1.43 17.70
CA LYS A 26 -8.96 0.17 17.65
C LYS A 26 -8.53 0.11 16.20
N ASP A 27 -7.23 0.24 15.94
CA ASP A 27 -6.66 -0.14 14.66
C ASP A 27 -7.33 -1.47 14.37
N GLY A 28 -8.25 -1.44 13.40
CA GLY A 28 -8.83 -2.67 12.93
C GLY A 28 -7.61 -3.48 12.56
N GLU A 29 -7.45 -4.64 13.16
CA GLU A 29 -6.87 -5.74 12.39
C GLU A 29 -7.68 -5.71 11.10
N LYS A 30 -7.14 -5.07 10.07
CA LYS A 30 -7.57 -5.31 8.71
C LYS A 30 -7.32 -6.80 8.61
N SER A 31 -8.37 -7.59 8.74
CA SER A 31 -8.35 -8.95 8.24
C SER A 31 -8.00 -8.74 6.78
N ASN A 32 -6.72 -8.88 6.44
CA ASN A 32 -6.27 -8.86 5.06
C ASN A 32 -6.97 -10.08 4.48
N ASN A 33 -8.09 -9.84 3.79
CA ASN A 33 -8.95 -10.88 3.26
C ASN A 33 -8.23 -11.39 2.01
N PHE A 34 -7.10 -12.06 2.23
CA PHE A 34 -6.21 -12.52 1.19
C PHE A 34 -6.94 -13.61 0.42
N ILE A 35 -7.29 -13.32 -0.82
CA ILE A 35 -7.97 -14.22 -1.73
C ILE A 35 -6.95 -15.19 -2.31
N SER A 36 -7.29 -16.46 -2.30
CA SER A 36 -6.42 -17.51 -2.84
C SER A 36 -6.39 -17.43 -4.37
N THR A 37 -5.19 -17.40 -4.95
CA THR A 37 -4.96 -17.32 -6.40
C THR A 37 -4.72 -18.68 -7.06
N GLN A 38 -4.97 -19.79 -6.35
CA GLN A 38 -4.61 -21.15 -6.78
C GLN A 38 -5.24 -21.63 -8.10
N ASN A 39 -6.36 -21.03 -8.52
CA ASN A 39 -7.09 -21.38 -9.75
C ASN A 39 -7.07 -20.24 -10.78
N MET A 40 -6.27 -19.19 -10.55
CA MET A 40 -6.17 -18.01 -11.42
C MET A 40 -4.98 -18.17 -12.36
N GLU A 41 -5.00 -17.48 -13.50
CA GLU A 41 -3.85 -17.44 -14.41
C GLU A 41 -2.76 -16.54 -13.84
N LEU A 42 -1.52 -17.02 -13.77
CA LEU A 42 -0.35 -16.19 -13.45
C LEU A 42 0.12 -15.48 -14.73
N ILE A 43 -0.07 -14.16 -14.79
CA ILE A 43 0.30 -13.33 -15.94
C ILE A 43 1.78 -12.92 -15.84
N TYR A 44 2.21 -12.56 -14.62
CA TYR A 44 3.55 -12.06 -14.40
C TYR A 44 4.07 -12.40 -12.99
N GLU A 45 5.35 -12.73 -12.90
CA GLU A 45 6.07 -12.89 -11.64
C GLU A 45 7.44 -12.22 -11.77
N GLU A 46 7.83 -11.45 -10.77
CA GLU A 46 9.20 -10.99 -10.60
C GLU A 46 9.66 -11.14 -9.15
N THR A 47 10.84 -11.71 -8.98
CA THR A 47 11.51 -11.84 -7.68
C THR A 47 12.88 -11.15 -7.72
N ILE A 48 13.13 -10.30 -6.74
CA ILE A 48 14.45 -9.69 -6.51
C ILE A 48 15.02 -10.12 -5.17
N SER A 49 16.34 -10.09 -5.05
CA SER A 49 17.05 -10.39 -3.80
C SER A 49 17.94 -9.20 -3.40
N PRO A 50 17.39 -8.16 -2.73
CA PRO A 50 18.09 -6.89 -2.53
C PRO A 50 19.41 -7.03 -1.76
N ASN A 51 19.53 -7.99 -0.86
CA ASN A 51 20.71 -8.16 -0.02
C ASN A 51 21.69 -9.24 -0.51
N LYS A 52 21.44 -9.90 -1.66
CA LYS A 52 22.17 -11.09 -2.11
C LYS A 52 23.68 -10.88 -2.21
N GLU A 53 24.12 -9.70 -2.64
CA GLU A 53 25.55 -9.36 -2.76
C GLU A 53 26.23 -9.03 -1.42
N TYR A 54 25.46 -8.91 -0.34
CA TYR A 54 25.92 -8.41 0.96
C TYR A 54 25.81 -9.45 2.08
N VAL A 55 25.36 -10.66 1.77
CA VAL A 55 25.25 -11.77 2.72
C VAL A 55 26.14 -12.93 2.28
N GLU A 56 26.78 -13.59 3.23
CA GLU A 56 27.67 -14.73 2.95
C GLU A 56 26.90 -16.05 2.87
N LYS A 57 25.79 -16.16 3.60
CA LYS A 57 25.00 -17.38 3.68
C LYS A 57 23.73 -17.25 2.88
N GLU A 58 23.38 -18.33 2.19
CA GLU A 58 22.15 -18.42 1.41
C GLU A 58 20.88 -18.28 2.27
N GLU A 59 20.92 -18.76 3.52
CA GLU A 59 19.81 -18.64 4.48
C GLU A 59 19.49 -17.18 4.86
N ASP A 60 20.45 -16.27 4.69
CA ASP A 60 20.30 -14.85 5.01
C ASP A 60 19.81 -14.03 3.80
N ILE A 61 19.66 -14.64 2.62
CA ILE A 61 19.15 -13.96 1.43
C ILE A 61 17.66 -13.68 1.61
N VAL A 62 17.30 -12.41 1.49
CA VAL A 62 15.92 -11.95 1.46
C VAL A 62 15.46 -11.86 0.01
N ASN A 63 14.27 -12.38 -0.27
CA ASN A 63 13.58 -12.26 -1.54
C ASN A 63 12.33 -11.40 -1.38
N TYR A 64 12.11 -10.52 -2.34
CA TYR A 64 10.85 -9.81 -2.55
C TYR A 64 10.26 -10.28 -3.87
N THR A 65 9.02 -10.73 -3.83
CA THR A 65 8.31 -11.30 -4.97
C THR A 65 7.03 -10.51 -5.20
N VAL A 66 6.78 -10.13 -6.45
CA VAL A 66 5.50 -9.61 -6.93
C VAL A 66 4.94 -10.59 -7.94
N GLU A 67 3.69 -10.98 -7.75
CA GLU A 67 2.94 -11.86 -8.66
C GLU A 67 1.67 -11.13 -9.09
N VAL A 68 1.32 -11.22 -10.37
CA VAL A 68 0.08 -10.67 -10.93
C VAL A 68 -0.70 -11.82 -11.54
N TYR A 69 -1.88 -12.07 -10.97
CA TYR A 69 -2.82 -13.07 -11.42
C TYR A 69 -4.06 -12.42 -12.03
N GLN A 70 -4.74 -13.14 -12.92
CA GLN A 70 -6.08 -12.76 -13.39
C GLN A 70 -7.02 -13.97 -13.29
N ASP A 71 -8.26 -13.73 -12.84
CA ASP A 71 -9.30 -14.76 -12.81
C ASP A 71 -10.20 -14.72 -14.05
N ASP A 72 -11.12 -15.70 -14.13
CA ASP A 72 -12.06 -15.84 -15.26
C ASP A 72 -13.07 -14.67 -15.37
N ASP A 73 -13.23 -13.85 -14.32
CA ASP A 73 -14.06 -12.65 -14.30
C ASP A 73 -13.25 -11.38 -14.63
N HIS A 74 -12.03 -11.55 -15.15
CA HIS A 74 -11.04 -10.51 -15.48
C HIS A 74 -10.54 -9.70 -14.28
N MET A 75 -10.80 -10.12 -13.04
CA MET A 75 -10.26 -9.47 -11.86
C MET A 75 -8.78 -9.78 -11.72
N ILE A 76 -7.97 -8.72 -11.56
CA ILE A 76 -6.53 -8.83 -11.42
C ILE A 76 -6.16 -8.77 -9.94
N PHE A 77 -5.34 -9.72 -9.50
CA PHE A 77 -4.82 -9.82 -8.15
C PHE A 77 -3.32 -9.62 -8.15
N VAL A 78 -2.85 -8.57 -7.47
CA VAL A 78 -1.42 -8.33 -7.29
C VAL A 78 -1.02 -8.74 -5.89
N ASN A 79 -0.16 -9.75 -5.80
CA ASN A 79 0.41 -10.24 -4.56
C ASN A 79 1.83 -9.70 -4.40
N ALA A 80 2.18 -9.29 -3.18
CA ALA A 80 3.55 -9.01 -2.80
C ALA A 80 3.93 -9.88 -1.59
N ASN A 81 5.05 -10.59 -1.69
CA ASN A 81 5.50 -11.55 -0.68
C ASN A 81 7.01 -11.46 -0.42
N SER A 82 7.44 -11.89 0.77
CA SER A 82 8.84 -12.00 1.12
C SER A 82 9.08 -13.19 2.05
N ASN A 83 10.25 -13.81 1.91
CA ASN A 83 10.72 -14.83 2.85
C ASN A 83 11.19 -14.25 4.20
N PHE A 84 11.21 -12.92 4.35
CA PHE A 84 11.52 -12.28 5.62
C PHE A 84 10.45 -12.64 6.67
N ALA A 85 10.87 -13.25 7.79
CA ALA A 85 9.95 -13.79 8.80
C ALA A 85 8.94 -12.78 9.37
N GLY A 86 9.28 -11.48 9.37
CA GLY A 86 8.38 -10.42 9.83
C GLY A 86 7.45 -9.85 8.75
N PHE A 87 7.52 -10.33 7.51
CA PHE A 87 6.68 -9.87 6.42
C PHE A 87 5.34 -10.61 6.44
N GLN A 88 4.25 -9.90 6.18
CA GLN A 88 2.94 -10.49 5.94
C GLN A 88 2.60 -10.20 4.48
N PRO A 89 2.15 -11.20 3.70
CA PRO A 89 1.78 -10.98 2.31
C PRO A 89 0.78 -9.83 2.17
N LEU A 90 0.98 -9.01 1.15
CA LEU A 90 0.08 -7.93 0.77
C LEU A 90 -0.61 -8.32 -0.53
N GLN A 91 -1.87 -7.94 -0.66
CA GLN A 91 -2.65 -8.18 -1.87
C GLN A 91 -3.54 -6.98 -2.15
N TYR A 92 -3.78 -6.70 -3.42
CA TYR A 92 -4.84 -5.81 -3.86
C TYR A 92 -5.48 -6.33 -5.15
N GLU A 93 -6.67 -5.82 -5.43
CA GLU A 93 -7.48 -6.15 -6.60
C GLU A 93 -7.56 -4.96 -7.56
N VAL A 94 -7.64 -5.23 -8.86
CA VAL A 94 -7.90 -4.26 -9.93
C VAL A 94 -8.94 -4.88 -10.86
N GLU A 95 -10.03 -4.16 -11.12
CA GLU A 95 -11.01 -4.57 -12.14
C GLU A 95 -10.44 -4.27 -13.53
N ALA A 96 -10.51 -5.23 -14.44
CA ALA A 96 -10.24 -5.03 -15.87
C ALA A 96 -11.48 -5.43 -16.68
N GLY A 97 -11.64 -4.83 -17.86
CA GLY A 97 -12.72 -5.20 -18.78
C GLY A 97 -12.40 -6.44 -19.62
N THR A 98 -11.12 -6.78 -19.74
CA THR A 98 -10.59 -7.83 -20.62
C THR A 98 -9.35 -8.50 -20.00
N ASP A 99 -8.93 -9.62 -20.62
CA ASP A 99 -7.68 -10.28 -20.26
C ASP A 99 -6.48 -9.39 -20.56
N ILE A 100 -5.60 -9.21 -19.57
CA ILE A 100 -4.33 -8.50 -19.74
C ILE A 100 -3.21 -9.48 -20.07
N THR A 101 -2.13 -8.98 -20.67
CA THR A 101 -0.91 -9.75 -20.89
C THR A 101 0.26 -9.18 -20.08
N LYS A 102 1.41 -9.85 -20.17
CA LYS A 102 2.65 -9.38 -19.55
C LYS A 102 3.05 -7.98 -20.03
N GLU A 103 2.74 -7.63 -21.28
CA GLU A 103 3.07 -6.33 -21.87
C GLU A 103 2.29 -5.16 -21.24
N ASP A 104 1.17 -5.47 -20.58
CA ASP A 104 0.33 -4.49 -19.89
C ASP A 104 0.80 -4.18 -18.46
N ILE A 105 1.80 -4.92 -17.97
CA ILE A 105 2.33 -4.83 -16.61
C ILE A 105 3.73 -4.20 -16.65
N ASP A 106 3.89 -3.11 -15.91
CA ASP A 106 5.19 -2.47 -15.68
C ASP A 106 5.55 -2.52 -14.19
N ILE A 107 6.76 -3.03 -13.91
CA ILE A 107 7.32 -3.20 -12.56
C ILE A 107 8.59 -2.37 -12.46
N GLU A 108 8.58 -1.38 -11.58
CA GLU A 108 9.73 -0.52 -11.32
C GLU A 108 10.17 -0.63 -9.86
N TRP A 109 11.36 -1.18 -9.63
CA TRP A 109 11.96 -1.23 -8.30
C TRP A 109 12.77 0.01 -8.01
N THR A 110 12.63 0.51 -6.79
CA THR A 110 13.44 1.59 -6.26
C THR A 110 13.88 1.30 -4.84
N THR A 111 14.93 2.00 -4.43
CA THR A 111 15.36 2.05 -3.04
C THR A 111 14.37 2.84 -2.19
N ILE A 112 14.56 2.84 -0.86
CA ILE A 112 13.73 3.68 0.03
C ILE A 112 13.91 5.18 -0.23
N MET A 113 15.06 5.58 -0.80
CA MET A 113 15.32 6.96 -1.21
C MET A 113 14.83 7.27 -2.64
N GLY A 114 14.21 6.29 -3.33
CA GLY A 114 13.67 6.46 -4.68
C GLY A 114 14.71 6.34 -5.79
N ASN A 115 15.89 5.77 -5.52
CA ASN A 115 16.90 5.52 -6.55
C ASN A 115 16.59 4.22 -7.29
N PRO A 116 16.81 4.15 -8.62
CA PRO A 116 16.66 2.89 -9.37
C PRO A 116 17.87 1.96 -9.19
N THR A 117 19.01 2.50 -8.76
CA THR A 117 20.24 1.73 -8.55
C THR A 117 20.55 1.63 -7.05
N PRO A 118 20.60 0.42 -6.48
CA PRO A 118 20.88 0.24 -5.05
C PRO A 118 22.35 0.45 -4.72
N THR A 119 22.61 0.80 -3.45
CA THR A 119 23.93 0.73 -2.82
C THR A 119 23.85 -0.13 -1.57
N LYS A 120 24.99 -0.45 -0.96
CA LYS A 120 25.01 -1.21 0.30
C LYS A 120 24.19 -0.55 1.41
N GLU A 121 24.14 0.78 1.42
CA GLU A 121 23.41 1.58 2.40
C GLU A 121 21.95 1.87 2.00
N ASP A 122 21.59 1.64 0.73
CA ASP A 122 20.28 1.97 0.15
C ASP A 122 19.85 0.86 -0.81
N LEU A 123 19.29 -0.22 -0.25
CA LEU A 123 18.85 -1.38 -1.02
C LEU A 123 17.46 -1.16 -1.61
N LEU A 124 17.15 -1.90 -2.69
CA LEU A 124 15.80 -1.93 -3.26
C LEU A 124 14.81 -2.44 -2.22
N ALA A 125 13.69 -1.72 -2.07
CA ALA A 125 12.66 -2.11 -1.11
C ALA A 125 11.25 -1.56 -1.42
N ILE A 126 11.13 -0.81 -2.51
CA ILE A 126 9.88 -0.24 -2.99
C ILE A 126 9.69 -0.72 -4.42
N VAL A 127 8.48 -1.13 -4.75
CA VAL A 127 8.08 -1.45 -6.12
C VAL A 127 6.88 -0.61 -6.53
N TYR A 128 6.91 -0.09 -7.74
CA TYR A 128 5.75 0.48 -8.41
C TYR A 128 5.22 -0.56 -9.39
N VAL A 129 3.94 -0.86 -9.28
CA VAL A 129 3.23 -1.77 -10.18
C VAL A 129 2.23 -0.92 -10.94
N SER A 130 2.44 -0.81 -12.26
CA SER A 130 1.49 -0.16 -13.17
C SER A 130 0.83 -1.23 -14.04
N ILE A 131 -0.49 -1.15 -14.17
CA ILE A 131 -1.30 -2.06 -14.98
C ILE A 131 -2.07 -1.21 -15.97
N SER A 132 -2.01 -1.60 -17.24
CA SER A 132 -2.70 -0.91 -18.33
C SER A 132 -3.76 -1.80 -18.96
N GLU A 133 -4.77 -1.18 -19.57
CA GLU A 133 -5.72 -1.83 -20.46
C GLU A 133 -5.91 -0.91 -21.68
N ASP A 134 -5.87 -1.47 -22.89
CA ASP A 134 -5.93 -0.71 -24.14
C ASP A 134 -4.90 0.44 -24.25
N GLY A 135 -3.76 0.29 -23.56
CA GLY A 135 -2.69 1.29 -23.52
C GLY A 135 -2.93 2.46 -22.55
N GLU A 136 -3.99 2.45 -21.75
CA GLU A 136 -4.25 3.40 -20.67
C GLU A 136 -3.95 2.76 -19.31
N VAL A 137 -3.27 3.48 -18.41
CA VAL A 137 -2.99 2.98 -17.05
C VAL A 137 -4.29 2.98 -16.25
N ILE A 138 -4.76 1.80 -15.84
CA ILE A 138 -5.96 1.63 -15.02
C ILE A 138 -5.65 1.53 -13.53
N SER A 139 -4.42 1.15 -13.17
CA SER A 139 -3.96 1.12 -11.78
C SER A 139 -2.46 1.36 -11.71
N LYS A 140 -2.05 2.25 -10.81
CA LYS A 140 -0.65 2.40 -10.39
C LYS A 140 -0.56 2.41 -8.88
N ARG A 141 0.14 1.44 -8.31
CA ARG A 141 0.29 1.30 -6.86
C ARG A 141 1.75 1.14 -6.48
N LYS A 142 2.10 1.70 -5.34
CA LYS A 142 3.41 1.60 -4.71
C LYS A 142 3.32 0.62 -3.55
N ILE A 143 4.18 -0.38 -3.55
CA ILE A 143 4.27 -1.37 -2.47
C ILE A 143 5.62 -1.19 -1.78
N SER A 144 5.59 -1.01 -0.46
CA SER A 144 6.81 -0.93 0.36
C SER A 144 7.00 -2.22 1.14
N PHE A 145 8.11 -2.92 0.89
CA PHE A 145 8.46 -4.13 1.63
C PHE A 145 8.96 -3.84 3.05
N ILE A 146 9.46 -2.63 3.30
CA ILE A 146 9.89 -2.16 4.63
C ILE A 146 8.68 -1.72 5.46
N ASN A 147 7.82 -0.87 4.90
CA ASN A 147 6.67 -0.32 5.61
C ASN A 147 5.47 -1.28 5.59
N LYS A 148 5.52 -2.34 4.79
CA LYS A 148 4.47 -3.37 4.65
C LYS A 148 3.12 -2.76 4.30
N ALA A 149 3.14 -1.84 3.34
CA ALA A 149 1.98 -1.04 2.96
C ALA A 149 1.89 -0.88 1.45
N ILE A 150 0.65 -0.77 0.98
CA ILE A 150 0.30 -0.42 -0.40
C ILE A 150 -0.24 1.01 -0.38
N GLU A 151 0.28 1.83 -1.29
CA GLU A 151 -0.15 3.20 -1.54
C GLU A 151 -0.72 3.27 -2.97
N ILE A 152 -1.95 3.79 -3.09
CA ILE A 152 -2.60 3.98 -4.38
C ILE A 152 -2.13 5.31 -4.96
N LEU A 153 -1.58 5.30 -6.16
CA LEU A 153 -1.12 6.50 -6.86
C LEU A 153 -2.09 6.88 -7.98
N GLU A 154 -2.58 5.88 -8.71
CA GLU A 154 -3.59 6.00 -9.74
C GLU A 154 -4.54 4.81 -9.67
N ASP A 155 -5.83 5.09 -9.83
CA ASP A 155 -6.90 4.10 -9.83
C ASP A 155 -7.97 4.62 -10.79
N ALA A 156 -8.35 3.81 -11.77
CA ALA A 156 -9.50 4.11 -12.61
C ALA A 156 -10.75 4.01 -11.73
N LEU A 157 -11.14 5.14 -11.13
CA LEU A 157 -12.38 5.24 -10.36
C LEU A 157 -13.54 4.73 -11.21
N ASP A 158 -14.25 3.70 -10.71
CA ASP A 158 -15.44 3.07 -11.29
C ASP A 158 -16.04 3.88 -12.44
N LYS A 159 -15.90 3.39 -13.68
CA LYS A 159 -16.77 3.80 -14.78
C LYS A 159 -18.19 3.28 -14.47
N LYS A 160 -18.88 3.92 -13.53
CA LYS A 160 -20.31 3.68 -13.21
C LYS A 160 -21.24 4.27 -14.27
#